data_AF-A0A6M0CHL5-F1
#
_entry.id   AF-A0A6M0CHL5-F1
#
_cell.length_a   1.000
_cell.length_b   1.000
_cell.length_c   1.000
_cell.angle_alpha   90.00
_cell.angle_beta   90.00
_cell.angle_gamma   90.00
#
_symmetry.space_group_name_H-M   'P 1'
#
loop_
_entity.id
_entity.type
_entity.pdbx_description
1 polymer ?
#
loop_
_entity_poly.entity_id
_entity_poly.type
_entity_poly.pdbx_seq_one_letter_code
_entity_poly.pdbx_strand_id
1 'polypeptide(L)'
;MRTAYQYKLRPNKDQIATIELWLDLLRRQYNYRLGERFSWWEENRCPVNACALIMPIPQLRDNPDYYSQKKDLVNTKDKFPEY
;
A
#
# COMPACT_ATOMS: atom_id res chain seq x y z
N MET A 1 -1.43 19.37 40.42
CA MET A 1 -2.30 19.96 39.37
C MET A 1 -2.13 19.11 38.10
N ARG A 2 -3.12 18.31 37.69
CA ARG A 2 -3.03 17.48 36.48
C ARG A 2 -3.55 18.28 35.28
N THR A 3 -2.65 18.79 34.44
CA THR A 3 -2.96 19.48 33.18
C THR A 3 -3.10 18.48 32.04
N ALA A 4 -4.08 17.59 32.12
CA ALA A 4 -4.43 16.72 30.99
C ALA A 4 -5.55 17.38 30.18
N TYR A 5 -5.25 18.52 29.54
CA TYR A 5 -6.19 19.15 28.63
C TYR A 5 -6.30 18.30 27.35
N GLN A 6 -7.47 17.70 27.14
CA GLN A 6 -7.79 17.06 25.88
C GLN A 6 -8.24 18.13 24.89
N TYR A 7 -7.39 18.43 23.91
CA TYR A 7 -7.75 19.32 22.81
C TYR A 7 -8.55 18.54 21.77
N LYS A 8 -9.82 18.90 21.61
CA LYS A 8 -10.64 18.41 20.50
C LYS A 8 -10.42 19.31 19.29
N LEU A 9 -9.91 18.74 18.20
CA LEU A 9 -9.89 19.40 16.91
C LEU A 9 -11.33 19.71 16.48
N ARG A 10 -11.58 20.96 16.09
CA ARG A 10 -12.86 21.40 15.50
C ARG A 10 -12.56 21.94 14.10
N PRO A 11 -12.29 21.07 13.13
CA PRO A 11 -11.97 21.49 11.78
C PRO A 11 -13.17 22.18 11.14
N ASN A 12 -12.92 23.22 10.35
CA ASN A 12 -13.92 23.82 9.50
C ASN A 12 -14.20 22.92 8.28
N LYS A 13 -15.18 23.30 7.45
CA LYS A 13 -15.61 22.48 6.30
C LYS A 13 -14.46 22.18 5.33
N ASP A 14 -13.64 23.16 5.01
CA ASP A 14 -12.53 23.01 4.06
C ASP A 14 -11.44 22.08 4.61
N GLN A 15 -11.17 22.19 5.91
CA GLN A 15 -10.24 21.30 6.62
C GLN A 15 -10.75 19.85 6.64
N ILE A 16 -12.05 19.65 6.88
CA ILE A 16 -12.66 18.31 6.83
C ILE A 16 -12.50 17.70 5.44
N ALA A 17 -12.86 18.44 4.39
CA ALA A 17 -12.73 17.96 3.01
C ALA A 17 -11.28 17.59 2.66
N THR A 18 -10.31 18.39 3.11
CA THR A 18 -8.88 18.11 2.92
C THR A 18 -8.46 16.82 3.64
N ILE A 19 -8.87 16.65 4.89
CA ILE A 19 -8.55 15.45 5.68
C ILE A 19 -9.17 14.20 5.03
N GLU A 20 -10.44 14.28 4.60
CA GLU A 20 -11.13 13.17 3.95
C GLU A 20 -10.44 12.76 2.64
N LEU A 21 -10.05 13.72 1.81
CA LEU A 21 -9.28 13.48 0.60
C LEU A 21 -7.97 12.76 0.92
N TRP A 22 -7.19 13.26 1.89
CA TRP A 22 -5.92 12.64 2.26
C TRP A 22 -6.11 11.23 2.81
N LEU A 23 -7.13 10.99 3.64
CA LEU A 23 -7.44 9.66 4.15
C LEU A 23 -7.79 8.69 3.03
N ASP A 24 -8.50 9.14 1.99
CA ASP A 24 -8.80 8.30 0.83
C ASP A 24 -7.55 7.94 0.03
N LEU A 25 -6.70 8.93 -0.27
CA LEU A 25 -5.43 8.71 -0.97
C LEU A 25 -4.51 7.75 -0.20
N LEU A 26 -4.41 7.92 1.13
CA LEU A 26 -3.62 7.03 1.99
C LEU A 26 -4.19 5.60 2.00
N ARG A 27 -5.52 5.44 2.02
CA ARG A 27 -6.18 4.13 1.95
C ARG A 27 -5.89 3.43 0.63
N ARG A 28 -5.98 4.14 -0.51
CA ARG A 28 -5.66 3.60 -1.84
C ARG A 28 -4.20 3.18 -1.92
N GLN A 29 -3.29 4.03 -1.46
CA GLN A 29 -1.87 3.71 -1.41
C GLN A 29 -1.59 2.48 -0.57
N TYR A 30 -2.17 2.39 0.63
CA TYR A 30 -2.02 1.22 1.51
C TYR A 30 -2.50 -0.07 0.82
N ASN A 31 -3.70 -0.05 0.25
CA ASN A 31 -4.28 -1.22 -0.42
C ASN A 31 -3.45 -1.66 -1.63
N TYR A 32 -2.93 -0.72 -2.42
CA TYR A 32 -2.04 -1.03 -3.54
C TYR A 32 -0.76 -1.75 -3.06
N ARG A 33 -0.09 -1.22 -2.04
CA ARG A 33 1.12 -1.84 -1.47
C ARG A 33 0.85 -3.21 -0.84
N LEU A 34 -0.31 -3.37 -0.22
CA LEU A 34 -0.72 -4.66 0.32
C LEU A 34 -0.94 -5.68 -0.80
N GLY A 35 -1.60 -5.27 -1.89
CA GLY A 35 -1.79 -6.09 -3.08
C GLY A 35 -0.46 -6.57 -3.68
N GLU A 36 0.54 -5.69 -3.80
CA GLU A 36 1.87 -6.07 -4.30
C GLU A 36 2.51 -7.20 -3.47
N ARG A 37 2.32 -7.20 -2.14
CA ARG A 37 2.83 -8.26 -1.26
C ARG A 37 2.10 -9.58 -1.48
N PHE A 38 0.78 -9.54 -1.65
CA PHE A 38 0.01 -10.74 -1.94
C PHE A 38 0.34 -11.31 -3.32
N SER A 39 0.42 -10.47 -4.36
CA SER A 39 0.85 -10.90 -5.69
C SER A 39 2.25 -11.50 -5.65
N TRP A 40 3.20 -10.87 -4.96
CA TRP A 40 4.52 -11.45 -4.77
C TRP A 40 4.45 -12.83 -4.09
N TRP A 41 3.69 -12.96 -3.00
CA TRP A 41 3.57 -14.23 -2.30
C TRP A 41 3.00 -15.36 -3.18
N GLU A 42 1.95 -15.07 -3.93
CA GLU A 42 1.27 -16.03 -4.81
C GLU A 42 2.11 -16.40 -6.03
N GLU A 43 2.74 -15.42 -6.68
CA GLU A 43 3.51 -15.62 -7.91
C GLU A 43 4.88 -16.29 -7.65
N ASN A 44 5.44 -16.14 -6.45
CA ASN A 44 6.77 -16.65 -6.13
C ASN A 44 6.77 -18.02 -5.43
N ARG A 45 5.60 -18.66 -5.33
CA ARG A 45 5.45 -19.96 -4.66
C ARG A 45 4.65 -20.91 -5.53
N CYS A 46 4.99 -22.19 -5.45
CA CYS A 46 4.14 -23.26 -5.95
C CYS A 46 3.87 -24.27 -4.83
N PRO A 47 2.72 -24.96 -4.84
CA PRO A 47 2.49 -26.06 -3.91
C PRO A 47 3.53 -27.16 -4.15
N VAL A 48 4.12 -27.67 -3.06
CA VAL A 48 5.18 -28.70 -3.08
C VAL A 48 4.73 -29.97 -3.82
N ASN A 49 3.42 -30.24 -3.83
CA ASN A 49 2.79 -31.41 -4.43
C ASN A 49 2.18 -31.17 -5.83
N ALA A 50 2.29 -29.95 -6.38
CA ALA A 50 1.61 -29.58 -7.63
C ALA A 50 2.53 -28.89 -8.65
N CYS A 51 3.85 -28.89 -8.43
CA CYS A 51 4.77 -28.34 -9.41
C CYS A 51 4.86 -29.29 -10.62
N ALA A 52 3.96 -29.11 -11.59
CA ALA A 52 4.13 -29.71 -12.89
C ALA A 52 5.31 -28.98 -13.55
N LEU A 53 6.48 -29.63 -13.61
CA LEU A 53 7.72 -29.15 -14.24
C LEU A 53 7.59 -29.00 -15.78
N ILE A 54 6.43 -28.52 -16.26
CA ILE A 54 6.05 -28.42 -17.67
C ILE A 54 6.52 -27.07 -18.25
N MET A 55 6.89 -26.10 -17.40
CA MET A 55 7.31 -24.76 -17.82
C MET A 55 8.59 -24.33 -17.09
N PRO A 56 9.45 -23.51 -17.72
CA PRO A 56 10.57 -22.89 -17.02
C PRO A 56 10.04 -22.02 -15.88
N ILE A 57 10.70 -22.08 -14.73
CA ILE A 57 10.38 -21.22 -13.57
C ILE A 57 10.58 -19.76 -14.04
N PRO A 58 9.54 -18.91 -14.01
CA PRO A 58 9.68 -17.52 -14.40
C PRO A 58 10.66 -16.81 -13.47
N GLN A 59 11.23 -15.70 -13.92
CA GLN A 59 12.08 -14.89 -13.06
C GLN A 59 11.26 -14.44 -11.83
N LEU A 60 11.68 -14.91 -10.66
CA LEU A 60 11.04 -14.55 -9.40
C LEU A 60 11.19 -13.05 -9.16
N ARG A 61 10.13 -12.44 -8.68
CA ARG A 61 10.13 -11.03 -8.29
C ARG A 61 10.84 -10.88 -6.96
N ASP A 62 11.54 -9.76 -6.79
CA ASP A 62 12.09 -9.38 -5.50
C ASP A 62 10.96 -9.13 -4.49
N ASN A 63 11.20 -9.52 -3.24
CA ASN A 63 10.23 -9.31 -2.17
C ASN A 63 9.96 -7.82 -1.97
N PRO A 64 8.70 -7.35 -2.03
CA PRO A 64 8.37 -5.96 -1.79
C PRO A 64 8.56 -5.60 -0.31
N ASP A 65 9.73 -5.05 0.02
CA ASP A 65 10.06 -4.50 1.33
C ASP A 65 9.66 -3.03 1.48
N TYR A 66 9.91 -2.46 2.66
CA TYR A 66 9.62 -1.06 2.94
C TYR A 66 10.31 -0.09 1.96
N TYR A 67 11.57 -0.36 1.60
CA TYR A 67 12.37 0.55 0.78
C TYR A 67 11.96 0.50 -0.70
N SER A 68 11.68 -0.69 -1.24
CA SER A 68 11.19 -0.83 -2.62
C SER A 68 9.80 -0.18 -2.77
N GLN A 69 8.90 -0.43 -1.83
CA GLN A 69 7.55 0.16 -1.83
C GLN A 69 7.55 1.67 -1.59
N LYS A 70 8.52 2.19 -0.82
CA LYS A 70 8.72 3.64 -0.65
C LYS A 70 9.18 4.29 -1.96
N LYS A 71 10.11 3.66 -2.69
CA LYS A 71 10.59 4.17 -3.99
C LYS A 71 9.50 4.17 -5.06
N ASP A 72 8.59 3.20 -5.01
CA ASP A 72 7.46 3.07 -5.96
C ASP A 72 6.38 4.17 -5.82
N LEU A 73 6.55 5.15 -4.90
CA LEU A 73 5.58 6.24 -4.75
C LEU A 73 5.36 7.03 -6.05
N VAL A 74 6.39 7.15 -6.88
CA VAL A 74 6.29 7.83 -8.20
C VAL A 74 5.27 7.13 -9.09
N ASN A 75 5.38 5.81 -9.25
CA ASN A 75 4.46 5.01 -10.08
C ASN A 75 3.03 5.03 -9.52
N THR A 76 2.89 5.18 -8.21
CA THR A 76 1.58 5.26 -7.55
C THR A 76 0.83 6.55 -7.90
N LYS A 77 1.55 7.67 -8.05
CA LYS A 77 0.95 8.93 -8.50
C LYS A 77 0.44 8.84 -9.94
N ASP A 78 1.16 8.12 -10.80
CA ASP A 78 0.69 7.89 -12.17
C ASP A 78 -0.59 7.04 -12.20
N LYS A 79 -0.71 6.07 -11.30
CA LYS A 79 -1.91 5.20 -11.17
C LYS A 79 -3.09 5.89 -10.50
N PHE A 80 -2.82 6.84 -9.60
CA PHE A 80 -3.84 7.58 -8.85
C PHE A 80 -3.72 9.07 -9.20
N PRO A 81 -4.33 9.54 -10.30
CA PRO A 81 -4.19 10.93 -10.78
C PRO A 81 -4.80 11.98 -9.84
N GLU A 82 -5.55 11.56 -8.82
CA GLU A 82 -6.06 12.40 -7.74
C GLU A 82 -4.96 12.82 -6.74
N TYR A 83 -3.74 12.27 -6.86
CA TYR A 83 -2.58 12.48 -5.99
C TYR A 83 -1.67 13.61 -6.51
#